data_AF-A0A1W5D629-F1
#
_entry.id   AF-A0A1W5D629-F1
#
_cell.length_a   1.000
_cell.length_b   1.000
_cell.length_c   1.000
_cell.angle_alpha   90.00
_cell.angle_beta   90.00
_cell.angle_gamma   90.00
#
_symmetry.space_group_name_H-M   'P 1'
#
loop_
_entity.id
_entity.type
_entity.pdbx_description
1 polymer ?
#
loop_
_entity_poly.entity_id
_entity_poly.type
_entity_poly.pdbx_seq_one_letter_code
_entity_poly.pdbx_strand_id
1 'polypeptide(L)' 'MYGNALQAASLTDHDQVVQMLLDKGADVNAQGGMYGNALQAASSRDHDQVVQMLLDKGADVNAQGGICC' A
#
# COMPACT_ATOMS: atom_id res chain seq x y z
N MET A 1 -2.09 -12.02 5.63
CA MET A 1 -0.63 -11.92 5.88
C MET A 1 -0.07 -10.86 4.95
N TYR A 2 0.82 -9.99 5.43
CA TYR A 2 1.41 -8.89 4.65
C TYR A 2 2.66 -9.35 3.90
N GLY A 3 2.87 -8.87 2.67
CA GLY A 3 4.04 -9.17 1.85
C GLY A 3 5.21 -8.22 2.09
N ASN A 4 4.95 -7.00 2.53
CA ASN A 4 5.98 -6.00 2.78
C ASN A 4 5.53 -4.95 3.83
N ALA A 5 6.49 -4.15 4.29
CA ALA A 5 6.27 -3.12 5.31
C ALA A 5 5.29 -2.03 4.85
N LEU A 6 5.33 -1.65 3.57
CA LEU A 6 4.45 -0.62 3.01
C LEU A 6 2.99 -1.09 3.00
N GLN A 7 2.74 -2.34 2.65
CA GLN A 7 1.41 -2.95 2.71
C GLN A 7 0.89 -3.06 4.16
N ALA A 8 1.76 -3.43 5.11
CA ALA A 8 1.38 -3.47 6.52
C ALA A 8 1.02 -2.07 7.05
N ALA A 9 1.83 -1.06 6.74
CA ALA A 9 1.56 0.33 7.12
C ALA A 9 0.26 0.85 6.48
N SER A 10 -0.01 0.48 5.22
CA SER A 10 -1.19 0.93 4.47
C SER A 10 -2.51 0.39 5.01
N LEU A 11 -2.51 -0.69 5.80
CA LEU A 11 -3.71 -1.18 6.51
C LEU A 11 -3.94 -0.56 7.88
N THR A 12 -3.06 0.33 8.31
CA THR A 12 -3.18 0.98 9.63
C THR A 12 -3.33 2.48 9.44
N ASP A 13 -3.91 3.18 10.42
CA ASP A 13 -4.06 4.65 10.41
C ASP A 13 -2.73 5.41 10.64
N HIS A 14 -1.61 4.87 10.14
CA HIS A 14 -0.27 5.42 10.33
C HIS A 14 0.27 6.05 9.05
N ASP A 15 -0.42 7.07 8.54
CA ASP A 15 -0.04 7.81 7.33
C ASP A 15 1.42 8.28 7.35
N GLN A 16 1.91 8.69 8.53
CA GLN A 16 3.31 9.11 8.71
C GLN A 16 4.31 7.99 8.44
N VAL A 17 3.96 6.74 8.78
CA VAL A 17 4.82 5.57 8.52
C VAL A 17 4.82 5.26 7.02
N VAL A 18 3.67 5.36 6.35
CA VAL A 18 3.58 5.21 4.89
C VAL A 18 4.48 6.24 4.21
N GLN A 19 4.37 7.52 4.59
CA GLN A 19 5.18 8.60 4.05
C GLN A 19 6.68 8.33 4.26
N MET A 20 7.08 7.96 5.48
CA MET A 20 8.47 7.66 5.80
C MET A 20 9.02 6.52 4.94
N LEU A 21 8.26 5.44 4.74
CA LEU A 21 8.68 4.31 3.91
C LEU A 21 8.85 4.73 2.45
N LEU A 22 7.92 5.50 1.90
CA LEU A 22 8.00 6.01 0.52
C LEU A 22 9.19 6.96 0.33
N ASP A 23 9.47 7.82 1.31
CA ASP A 23 10.62 8.73 1.27
C ASP A 23 11.96 8.00 1.44
N LYS A 24 11.95 6.82 2.06
CA LYS A 24 13.11 5.92 2.13
C LYS A 24 13.28 5.05 0.88
N GLY A 25 12.44 5.23 -0.13
CA GLY A 25 12.52 4.50 -1.40
C GLY A 25 11.89 3.11 -1.35
N ALA A 26 10.91 2.89 -0.46
CA ALA A 26 10.08 1.70 -0.56
C ALA A 26 9.41 1.65 -1.94
N ASP A 27 9.43 0.47 -2.56
CA ASP A 27 8.75 0.25 -3.82
C ASP A 27 7.23 0.33 -3.62
N VAL A 28 6.63 1.40 -4.16
CA VAL A 28 5.20 1.70 -4.07
C VAL A 28 4.34 0.59 -4.69
N ASN A 29 4.88 -0.14 -5.67
CA ASN A 29 4.18 -1.19 -6.41
C ASN A 29 4.55 -2.60 -5.93
N ALA A 30 5.30 -2.70 -4.82
CA ALA A 30 5.71 -3.98 -4.27
C ALA A 30 4.50 -4.88 -3.99
N GLN A 31 4.45 -6.01 -4.70
CA GLN A 31 3.40 -7.00 -4.58
C GLN A 31 3.73 -8.06 -3.53
N GLY A 32 2.70 -8.64 -2.91
CA GLY A 32 2.80 -9.74 -1.97
C GLY A 32 1.65 -9.77 -0.98
N GLY A 33 1.63 -10.81 -0.14
CA GLY A 33 0.61 -10.98 0.88
C GLY A 33 -0.81 -11.15 0.32
N MET A 34 -1.79 -11.09 1.22
CA MET A 34 -3.20 -11.31 0.88
C MET A 34 -3.84 -10.15 0.11
N TYR A 35 -3.36 -8.92 0.34
CA TYR A 35 -3.92 -7.69 -0.23
C TYR A 35 -3.25 -7.26 -1.53
N GLY A 36 -2.29 -8.03 -2.06
CA GLY A 36 -1.60 -7.69 -3.31
C GLY A 36 -0.57 -6.59 -3.15
N ASN A 37 -0.95 -5.32 -3.16
CA ASN A 37 -0.03 -4.20 -2.97
C ASN A 37 -0.50 -3.23 -1.87
N ALA A 38 0.26 -2.16 -1.63
CA ALA A 38 -0.07 -1.14 -0.64
C ALA A 38 -1.36 -0.37 -0.98
N LEU A 39 -1.60 -0.08 -2.26
CA LEU A 39 -2.77 0.67 -2.73
C LEU A 39 -4.07 -0.12 -2.52
N GLN A 40 -4.07 -1.41 -2.89
CA GLN A 40 -5.18 -2.33 -2.67
C GLN A 40 -5.45 -2.55 -1.18
N ALA A 41 -4.39 -2.61 -0.36
CA ALA A 41 -4.52 -2.66 1.10
C ALA A 41 -5.22 -1.39 1.64
N ALA A 42 -4.72 -0.19 1.34
CA ALA A 42 -5.32 1.07 1.79
C ALA A 42 -6.79 1.22 1.33
N SER A 43 -7.06 0.83 0.08
CA SER A 43 -8.42 0.88 -0.50
C SER A 43 -9.40 -0.08 0.21
N SER A 44 -8.91 -1.19 0.78
CA SER A 44 -9.76 -2.16 1.49
C SER A 44 -10.22 -1.70 2.88
N ARG A 45 -9.64 -0.61 3.41
CA ARG A 45 -9.96 -0.05 4.73
C ARG A 45 -10.39 1.41 4.69
N ASP A 46 -10.70 1.95 3.51
CA ASP A 46 -11.13 3.34 3.32
C ASP A 46 -10.10 4.38 3.81
N HIS A 47 -8.80 4.10 3.68
CA HIS A 47 -7.73 5.01 4.07
C HIS A 47 -7.40 6.03 2.96
N ASP A 48 -8.31 6.97 2.71
CA ASP A 48 -8.22 7.92 1.58
C ASP A 48 -6.91 8.71 1.53
N GLN A 49 -6.37 9.11 2.69
CA GLN A 49 -5.10 9.85 2.76
C GLN A 49 -3.91 9.00 2.30
N VAL A 50 -3.88 7.73 2.70
CA VAL A 50 -2.86 6.76 2.26
C VAL A 50 -3.00 6.48 0.77
N VAL A 51 -4.24 6.31 0.28
CA VAL A 51 -4.52 6.11 -1.14
C VAL A 51 -3.96 7.26 -1.96
N GLN A 52 -4.26 8.51 -1.58
CA GLN A 52 -3.76 9.69 -2.29
C GLN A 52 -2.22 9.75 -2.28
N MET A 53 -1.60 9.48 -1.14
CA MET A 53 -0.13 9.49 -1.01
C MET A 53 0.55 8.44 -1.89
N LEU A 54 -0.04 7.24 -1.99
CA LEU A 54 0.46 6.17 -2.86
C LEU A 54 0.31 6.54 -4.34
N LEU A 55 -0.82 7.14 -4.73
CA LEU A 55 -1.05 7.64 -6.09
C LEU A 55 -0.05 8.74 -6.46
N ASP A 56 0.20 9.69 -5.56
CA ASP A 56 1.17 10.77 -5.75
C ASP A 56 2.60 10.23 -5.94
N LYS A 57 2.91 9.06 -5.37
CA LYS A 57 4.18 8.36 -5.53
C LYS A 57 4.22 7.39 -6.72
N GLY A 58 3.16 7.33 -7.54
CA GLY A 58 3.12 6.54 -8.77
C GLY A 58 2.67 5.10 -8.58
N ALA A 59 1.79 4.83 -7.60
CA ALA A 59 1.15 3.53 -7.48
C ALA A 59 0.34 3.19 -8.74
N ASP A 60 0.50 1.96 -9.24
CA ASP A 60 -0.24 1.45 -10.38
C ASP A 60 -1.65 1.03 -9.95
N VAL A 61 -2.63 1.81 -10.38
CA VAL A 61 -4.06 1.56 -10.14
C VAL A 61 -4.57 0.28 -10.79
N ASN A 62 -3.89 -0.21 -11.84
CA ASN A 62 -4.25 -1.43 -12.56
C ASN A 62 -3.45 -2.65 -12.10
N ALA A 63 -2.59 -2.50 -11.07
CA ALA A 63 -1.81 -3.60 -10.56
C ALA A 63 -2.73 -4.75 -10.14
N GLN A 64 -2.39 -5.95 -10.62
CA GLN A 64 -3.11 -7.18 -10.26
C GLN A 64 -2.40 -7.83 -9.09
N GLY A 65 -3.14 -8.24 -8.07
CA GLY A 65 -2.56 -8.85 -6.89
C GLY A 65 -3.62 -9.17 -5.86
N GLY A 66 -3.15 -9.81 -4.79
CA GLY A 66 -4.00 -10.31 -3.72
C GLY A 66 -4.49 -11.71 -4.06
N ILE A 67 -4.52 -12.56 -3.04
CA ILE A 67 -5.01 -13.92 -3.19
C ILE A 67 -6.47 -13.86 -2.79
N CYS A 68 -7.36 -14.03 -3.77
CA CYS A 68 -8.76 -14.35 -3.48
C CYS A 68 -8.75 -15.76 -2.86
N CYS A 69 -9.18 -15.86 -1.60
CA CYS A 69 -9.47 -17.14 -0.96
C CYS A 69 -10.98 -17.35 -0.97
#